data_AF-A0A6J4XJ38-F1
#
_entry.id   AF-A0A6J4XJ38-F1
#
_cell.length_a   1.000
_cell.length_b   1.000
_cell.length_c   1.000
_cell.angle_alpha   90.00
_cell.angle_beta   90.00
_cell.angle_gamma   90.00
#
_symmetry.space_group_name_H-M   'P 1'
#
loop_
_entity.id
_entity.type
_entity.pdbx_description
1 polymer ?
#
loop_
_entity_poly.entity_id
_entity_poly.type
_entity_poly.pdbx_seq_one_letter_code
_entity_poly.pdbx_strand_id
1 'polypeptide(L)'
;MKQLNLAIFLILSLLIFDVEAGSRELARKLADTQLLYKVFENHLTTCAESMKMSPEELYEANPRQFGGITPDSLYWKDVKKLTSEYYESACNYMTIKEFTEFYVDAYASRFSDAELVELIDFYSSKLGQKAVAAQHDGNAKFQTKAYELMTQKMIEANKKYTAQILKLIDQNNKKK
;
A
#
# COMPACT_ATOMS: atom_id res chain seq x y z
N MET A 1 31.23 9.69 -67.20
CA MET A 1 30.08 10.00 -66.31
C MET A 1 29.59 8.67 -65.70
N LYS A 2 30.43 7.88 -65.04
CA LYS A 2 30.79 7.86 -63.60
C LYS A 2 29.60 7.82 -62.62
N GLN A 3 29.15 6.59 -62.41
CA GLN A 3 28.31 6.03 -61.37
C GLN A 3 28.81 6.41 -59.96
N LEU A 4 28.47 7.61 -59.48
CA LEU A 4 28.94 8.09 -58.18
C LEU A 4 27.85 8.84 -57.44
N ASN A 5 26.65 8.26 -57.26
CA ASN A 5 25.58 8.92 -56.49
C ASN A 5 24.53 7.97 -55.87
N LEU A 6 24.76 6.65 -55.83
CA LEU A 6 23.73 5.70 -55.34
C LEU A 6 24.08 4.97 -54.03
N ALA A 7 25.30 5.13 -53.50
CA ALA A 7 25.77 4.34 -52.35
C ALA A 7 25.67 5.03 -50.98
N ILE A 8 25.36 6.34 -50.92
CA ILE A 8 25.36 7.09 -49.64
C ILE A 8 23.98 7.11 -48.96
N PHE A 9 22.89 6.81 -49.67
CA PHE A 9 21.53 6.81 -49.10
C PHE A 9 21.11 5.51 -48.39
N LEU A 10 21.97 4.48 -48.38
CA LEU A 10 21.63 3.16 -47.82
C LEU A 10 22.26 2.87 -46.44
N ILE A 11 23.10 3.77 -45.91
CA ILE A 11 23.82 3.53 -44.64
C ILE A 11 23.26 4.37 -43.48
N LEU A 12 22.40 5.37 -43.75
CA LEU A 12 21.84 6.24 -42.70
C LEU A 12 20.44 5.85 -42.21
N SER A 13 19.89 4.72 -42.66
CA SER A 13 18.52 4.27 -42.32
C SER A 13 18.45 3.07 -41.36
N LEU A 14 19.58 2.57 -40.85
CA LEU A 14 19.63 1.26 -40.17
C LEU A 14 20.23 1.26 -38.76
N LEU A 15 20.40 2.41 -38.11
CA LEU A 15 20.95 2.47 -36.75
C LEU A 15 20.09 3.32 -35.79
N ILE A 16 18.78 3.27 -35.93
CA ILE A 16 17.92 3.39 -34.74
C ILE A 16 17.95 1.99 -34.12
N PHE A 17 19.06 1.66 -33.46
CA PHE A 17 19.01 0.73 -32.36
C PHE A 17 18.21 1.45 -31.28
N ASP A 18 16.89 1.44 -31.39
CA ASP A 18 16.06 1.48 -30.21
C ASP A 18 16.55 0.29 -29.40
N VAL A 19 17.35 0.57 -28.37
CA VAL A 19 17.58 -0.39 -27.30
C VAL A 19 16.17 -0.65 -26.80
N GLU A 20 15.57 -1.73 -27.29
CA GLU A 20 14.24 -2.16 -26.90
C GLU A 20 14.30 -2.30 -25.39
N ALA A 21 13.69 -1.32 -24.71
CA ALA A 21 13.68 -1.28 -23.26
C ALA A 21 13.01 -2.58 -22.83
N GLY A 22 13.76 -3.49 -22.21
CA GLY A 22 13.22 -4.81 -21.90
C GLY A 22 11.97 -4.69 -21.03
N SER A 23 11.06 -5.67 -21.10
CA SER A 23 9.76 -5.68 -20.41
C SER A 23 9.74 -5.09 -19.00
N ARG A 24 10.78 -5.32 -18.20
CA ARG A 24 10.91 -4.76 -16.85
C ARG A 24 11.03 -3.23 -16.82
N GLU A 25 11.79 -2.63 -17.72
CA GLU A 25 11.95 -1.17 -17.81
C GLU A 25 10.65 -0.52 -18.28
N LEU A 26 9.99 -1.08 -19.30
CA LEU A 26 8.67 -0.64 -19.75
C LEU A 26 7.63 -0.79 -18.63
N ALA A 27 7.61 -1.90 -17.91
CA ALA A 27 6.72 -2.10 -16.76
C ALA A 27 6.96 -1.07 -15.65
N ARG A 28 8.22 -0.68 -15.39
CA ARG A 28 8.54 0.40 -14.44
C ARG A 28 8.03 1.75 -14.94
N LYS A 29 8.23 2.07 -16.21
CA LYS A 29 7.68 3.28 -16.82
C LYS A 29 6.15 3.32 -16.72
N LEU A 30 5.48 2.20 -16.98
CA LEU A 30 4.03 2.06 -16.81
C LEU A 30 3.60 2.32 -15.35
N ALA A 31 4.28 1.71 -14.38
CA ALA A 31 4.01 1.92 -12.95
C ALA A 31 4.16 3.41 -12.55
N ASP A 32 5.17 4.09 -13.08
CA ASP A 32 5.40 5.52 -12.87
C ASP A 32 4.32 6.38 -13.54
N THR A 33 3.90 6.05 -14.77
CA THR A 33 2.82 6.75 -15.49
C THR A 33 1.48 6.62 -14.76
N GLN A 34 1.24 5.47 -14.15
CA GLN A 34 0.09 5.21 -13.29
C GLN A 34 0.23 5.82 -11.89
N LEU A 35 1.39 6.39 -11.55
CA LEU A 35 1.68 6.98 -10.25
C LEU A 35 1.47 5.98 -9.10
N LEU A 36 1.80 4.69 -9.28
CA LEU A 36 1.54 3.64 -8.27
C LEU A 36 2.16 3.95 -6.91
N TYR A 37 3.32 4.63 -6.88
CA TYR A 37 3.94 5.08 -5.64
C TYR A 37 3.02 5.96 -4.78
N LYS A 38 2.21 6.84 -5.40
CA LYS A 38 1.24 7.69 -4.69
C LYS A 38 0.09 6.89 -4.08
N VAL A 39 -0.33 5.80 -4.74
CA VAL A 39 -1.37 4.92 -4.20
C VAL A 39 -0.92 4.36 -2.86
N PHE A 40 0.33 3.91 -2.80
CA PHE A 40 0.88 3.33 -1.58
C PHE A 40 1.24 4.38 -0.53
N GLU A 41 1.81 5.51 -0.92
CA GLU A 41 2.04 6.65 -0.02
C GLU A 41 0.74 7.10 0.69
N ASN A 42 -0.36 7.20 -0.08
CA ASN A 42 -1.67 7.49 0.48
C ASN A 42 -2.15 6.39 1.43
N HIS A 43 -1.94 5.11 1.11
CA HIS A 43 -2.28 3.99 1.98
C HIS A 43 -1.50 4.01 3.29
N LEU A 44 -0.19 4.26 3.26
CA LEU A 44 0.64 4.38 4.46
C LEU A 44 0.17 5.53 5.36
N THR A 45 -0.10 6.70 4.75
CA THR A 45 -0.62 7.88 5.46
C THR A 45 -1.97 7.57 6.10
N THR A 46 -2.92 7.05 5.34
CA THR A 46 -4.26 6.78 5.85
C THR A 46 -4.29 5.60 6.84
N CYS A 47 -3.40 4.60 6.72
CA CYS A 47 -3.19 3.59 7.77
C CYS A 47 -2.77 4.24 9.09
N ALA A 48 -1.73 5.09 9.03
CA ALA A 48 -1.17 5.75 10.21
C ALA A 48 -2.17 6.73 10.87
N GLU A 49 -3.14 7.25 10.13
CA GLU A 49 -4.19 8.12 10.68
C GLU A 49 -5.41 7.34 11.15
N SER A 50 -5.85 6.34 10.39
CA SER A 50 -7.16 5.68 10.58
C SER A 50 -7.12 4.43 11.47
N MET A 51 -5.97 3.76 11.58
CA MET A 51 -5.84 2.61 12.48
C MET A 51 -5.55 2.99 13.93
N LYS A 52 -5.11 4.23 14.19
CA LYS A 52 -4.71 4.66 15.53
C LYS A 52 -5.93 4.68 16.46
N MET A 53 -6.02 3.65 17.31
CA MET A 53 -6.80 3.74 18.53
C MET A 53 -5.92 4.34 19.63
N SER A 54 -6.49 5.23 20.42
CA SER A 54 -5.83 5.70 21.63
C SER A 54 -5.68 4.53 22.63
N PRO A 55 -4.61 4.52 23.44
CA PRO A 55 -4.50 3.57 24.55
C PRO A 55 -5.68 3.61 25.50
N GLU A 56 -6.34 4.76 25.64
CA GLU A 56 -7.57 4.92 26.40
C GLU A 56 -8.72 4.11 25.81
N GLU A 57 -9.01 4.23 24.51
CA GLU A 57 -10.05 3.44 23.84
C GLU A 57 -9.75 1.94 23.91
N LEU A 58 -8.47 1.59 23.73
CA LEU A 58 -8.02 0.22 23.93
C LEU A 58 -8.33 -0.21 25.38
N TYR A 59 -7.91 0.55 26.39
CA TYR A 59 -8.11 0.23 27.80
C TYR A 59 -9.58 0.07 28.15
N GLU A 60 -10.45 0.97 27.68
CA GLU A 60 -11.90 0.86 27.87
C GLU A 60 -12.47 -0.43 27.26
N ALA A 61 -11.96 -0.84 26.09
CA ALA A 61 -12.37 -2.09 25.46
C ALA A 61 -11.84 -3.33 26.21
N ASN A 62 -10.61 -3.27 26.73
CA ASN A 62 -9.99 -4.36 27.49
C ASN A 62 -8.92 -3.82 28.47
N PRO A 63 -9.27 -3.58 29.75
CA PRO A 63 -8.32 -3.07 30.74
C PRO A 63 -7.12 -4.01 31.00
N ARG A 64 -7.28 -5.31 30.72
CA ARG A 64 -6.24 -6.31 30.99
C ARG A 64 -5.14 -6.36 29.94
N GLN A 65 -5.34 -5.78 28.76
CA GLN A 65 -4.36 -5.89 27.67
C GLN A 65 -3.02 -5.23 28.02
N PHE A 66 -3.04 -4.22 28.90
CA PHE A 66 -1.84 -3.53 29.37
C PHE A 66 -1.26 -4.16 30.65
N GLY A 67 -1.61 -5.40 30.97
CA GLY A 67 -1.02 -6.12 32.09
C GLY A 67 -1.26 -5.49 33.46
N GLY A 68 -2.35 -4.71 33.61
CA GLY A 68 -2.68 -4.00 34.85
C GLY A 68 -2.16 -2.56 34.92
N ILE A 69 -1.48 -2.06 33.90
CA ILE A 69 -1.19 -0.63 33.78
C ILE A 69 -2.50 0.11 33.42
N THR A 70 -2.85 1.12 34.21
CA THR A 70 -4.06 1.94 34.03
C THR A 70 -3.72 3.36 33.57
N PRO A 71 -4.71 4.16 33.10
CA PRO A 71 -4.53 5.58 32.79
C PRO A 71 -3.91 6.45 33.89
N ASP A 72 -4.13 6.08 35.15
CA ASP A 72 -3.59 6.79 36.32
C ASP A 72 -2.17 6.33 36.72
N SER A 73 -1.64 5.31 36.04
CA SER A 73 -0.29 4.79 36.32
C SER A 73 0.79 5.78 35.89
N LEU A 74 1.89 5.83 36.65
CA LEU A 74 3.09 6.61 36.29
C LEU A 74 3.67 6.23 34.92
N TYR A 75 3.41 5.00 34.46
CA TYR A 75 3.89 4.47 33.18
C TYR A 75 2.94 4.73 32.01
N TRP A 76 1.80 5.40 32.20
CA TRP A 76 0.82 5.58 31.12
C TRP A 76 1.37 6.40 29.95
N LYS A 77 2.29 7.33 30.21
CA LYS A 77 3.00 8.07 29.16
C LYS A 77 3.81 7.13 28.25
N ASP A 78 4.42 6.10 28.82
CA ASP A 78 5.18 5.11 28.06
C ASP A 78 4.24 4.21 27.25
N VAL A 79 3.07 3.84 27.81
CA VAL A 79 2.03 3.12 27.06
C VAL A 79 1.58 3.91 25.83
N LYS A 80 1.37 5.23 25.95
CA LYS A 80 1.03 6.10 24.81
C LYS A 80 2.11 6.09 23.74
N LYS A 81 3.36 6.21 24.15
CA LYS A 81 4.51 6.18 23.24
C LYS A 81 4.60 4.83 22.51
N LEU A 82 4.59 3.73 23.24
CA LEU A 82 4.69 2.37 22.69
C LEU A 82 3.52 2.02 21.77
N THR A 83 2.31 2.47 22.10
CA THR A 83 1.14 2.28 21.23
C THR A 83 1.31 3.04 19.90
N SER A 84 1.81 4.27 19.94
CA SER A 84 2.11 5.02 18.72
C SER A 84 3.18 4.35 17.87
N GLU A 85 4.28 3.90 18.49
CA GLU A 85 5.37 3.17 17.82
C GLU A 85 4.88 1.86 17.20
N TYR A 86 3.99 1.14 17.89
CA TYR A 86 3.34 -0.05 17.37
C TYR A 86 2.57 0.23 16.08
N TYR A 87 1.71 1.26 16.05
CA TYR A 87 0.93 1.59 14.85
C TYR A 87 1.80 2.09 13.71
N GLU A 88 2.83 2.90 14.01
CA GLU A 88 3.79 3.33 13.00
C GLU A 88 4.53 2.14 12.37
N SER A 89 5.00 1.21 13.20
CA SER A 89 5.65 -0.01 12.70
C SER A 89 4.68 -0.92 11.94
N ALA A 90 3.43 -1.05 12.40
CA ALA A 90 2.43 -1.89 11.77
C ALA A 90 2.00 -1.36 10.40
N CYS A 91 1.92 -0.04 10.24
CA CYS A 91 1.59 0.59 8.96
C CYS A 91 2.77 0.61 7.99
N ASN A 92 4.02 0.68 8.46
CA ASN A 92 5.23 0.68 7.63
C ASN A 92 5.76 -0.74 7.34
N TYR A 93 4.88 -1.68 7.01
CA TYR A 93 5.25 -3.10 6.78
C TYR A 93 5.99 -3.35 5.45
N MET A 94 5.99 -2.37 4.54
CA MET A 94 6.63 -2.43 3.23
C MET A 94 7.03 -1.02 2.80
N THR A 95 8.11 -0.90 2.03
CA THR A 95 8.56 0.36 1.42
C THR A 95 7.82 0.65 0.12
N ILE A 96 7.74 1.94 -0.26
CA ILE A 96 7.21 2.36 -1.58
C ILE A 96 7.94 1.65 -2.73
N LYS A 97 9.25 1.43 -2.60
CA LYS A 97 10.04 0.72 -3.61
C LYS A 97 9.61 -0.73 -3.77
N GLU A 98 9.46 -1.46 -2.66
CA GLU A 98 9.00 -2.86 -2.70
C GLU A 98 7.59 -2.98 -3.28
N PHE A 99 6.69 -2.06 -2.92
CA PHE A 99 5.35 -2.01 -3.50
C PHE A 99 5.40 -1.77 -5.02
N THR A 100 6.16 -0.78 -5.48
CA THR A 100 6.27 -0.49 -6.92
C THR A 100 6.90 -1.64 -7.67
N GLU A 101 8.00 -2.22 -7.17
CA GLU A 101 8.67 -3.36 -7.84
C GLU A 101 7.77 -4.60 -7.89
N PHE A 102 6.89 -4.82 -6.91
CA PHE A 102 5.88 -5.89 -6.97
C PHE A 102 4.97 -5.76 -8.20
N TYR A 103 4.51 -4.54 -8.53
CA TYR A 103 3.70 -4.29 -9.72
C TYR A 103 4.54 -4.36 -11.01
N VAL A 104 5.78 -3.88 -10.98
CA VAL A 104 6.70 -4.01 -12.12
C VAL A 104 6.89 -5.48 -12.51
N ASP A 105 7.15 -6.34 -11.54
CA ASP A 105 7.26 -7.79 -11.75
C ASP A 105 5.96 -8.38 -12.30
N ALA A 106 4.82 -7.93 -11.77
CA ALA A 106 3.52 -8.41 -12.20
C ALA A 106 3.19 -8.03 -13.66
N TYR A 107 3.57 -6.83 -14.10
CA TYR A 107 3.40 -6.38 -15.48
C TYR A 107 4.40 -7.03 -16.44
N ALA A 108 5.69 -7.01 -16.11
CA ALA A 108 6.76 -7.54 -16.95
C ALA A 108 6.63 -9.05 -17.24
N SER A 109 5.96 -9.79 -16.35
CA SER A 109 5.70 -11.24 -16.52
C SER A 109 4.44 -11.58 -17.30
N ARG A 110 3.55 -10.61 -17.55
CA ARG A 110 2.21 -10.84 -18.14
C ARG A 110 2.02 -10.19 -19.50
N PHE A 111 2.73 -9.10 -19.78
CA PHE A 111 2.56 -8.33 -21.00
C PHE A 111 3.84 -8.39 -21.83
N SER A 112 3.67 -8.44 -23.14
CA SER A 112 4.75 -8.22 -24.10
C SER A 112 5.18 -6.75 -24.11
N ASP A 113 6.36 -6.47 -24.65
CA ASP A 113 6.90 -5.11 -24.74
C ASP A 113 5.97 -4.19 -25.54
N ALA A 114 5.37 -4.69 -26.62
CA ALA A 114 4.39 -3.95 -27.43
C ALA A 114 3.14 -3.58 -26.62
N GLU A 115 2.56 -4.52 -25.85
CA GLU A 115 1.39 -4.24 -25.01
C GLU A 115 1.72 -3.26 -23.88
N LEU A 116 2.92 -3.35 -23.29
CA LEU A 116 3.37 -2.39 -22.28
C LEU A 116 3.49 -0.98 -22.87
N VAL A 117 4.00 -0.84 -24.09
CA VAL A 117 4.04 0.45 -24.81
C VAL A 117 2.63 1.00 -25.03
N GLU A 118 1.68 0.18 -25.51
CA GLU A 118 0.29 0.61 -25.69
C GLU A 118 -0.37 1.08 -24.37
N LEU A 119 -0.11 0.37 -23.28
CA LEU A 119 -0.59 0.77 -21.94
C LEU A 119 0.03 2.09 -21.50
N ILE A 120 1.35 2.27 -21.69
CA ILE A 120 2.05 3.52 -21.37
C ILE A 120 1.46 4.68 -22.17
N ASP A 121 1.21 4.49 -23.46
CA ASP A 121 0.62 5.51 -24.33
C ASP A 121 -0.79 5.89 -23.88
N PHE A 122 -1.63 4.88 -23.57
CA PHE A 122 -2.96 5.11 -23.03
C PHE A 122 -2.90 5.89 -21.72
N TYR A 123 -2.13 5.42 -20.74
CA TYR A 123 -2.05 6.05 -19.41
C TYR A 123 -1.34 7.40 -19.45
N SER A 124 -0.50 7.67 -20.45
CA SER A 124 0.11 9.00 -20.67
C SER A 124 -0.86 10.00 -21.32
N SER A 125 -1.94 9.53 -21.95
CA SER A 125 -2.94 10.40 -22.56
C SER A 125 -3.75 11.20 -21.53
N LYS A 126 -4.41 12.29 -21.97
CA LYS A 126 -5.31 13.07 -21.10
C LYS A 126 -6.43 12.22 -20.47
N LEU A 127 -6.97 11.26 -21.22
CA LEU A 127 -8.02 10.36 -20.73
C LEU A 127 -7.45 9.36 -19.71
N GLY A 128 -6.29 8.78 -20.01
CA GLY A 128 -5.61 7.85 -19.10
C GLY A 128 -5.22 8.51 -17.78
N GLN A 129 -4.65 9.72 -17.82
CA GLN A 129 -4.35 10.50 -16.62
C GLN A 129 -5.61 10.85 -15.81
N LYS A 130 -6.75 11.13 -16.48
CA LYS A 130 -8.04 11.32 -15.79
C LYS A 130 -8.52 10.03 -15.11
N ALA A 131 -8.30 8.87 -15.74
CA ALA A 131 -8.63 7.57 -15.15
C ALA A 131 -7.75 7.26 -13.94
N VAL A 132 -6.43 7.49 -14.02
CA VAL A 132 -5.49 7.36 -12.89
C VAL A 132 -5.91 8.24 -11.72
N ALA A 133 -6.22 9.51 -11.97
CA ALA A 133 -6.68 10.42 -10.93
C ALA A 133 -7.98 9.94 -10.24
N ALA A 134 -8.96 9.47 -11.02
CA ALA A 134 -10.20 8.93 -10.48
C ALA A 134 -9.98 7.64 -9.67
N GLN A 135 -9.10 6.75 -10.13
CA GLN A 135 -8.72 5.54 -9.40
C GLN A 135 -8.04 5.88 -8.08
N HIS A 136 -7.16 6.88 -8.07
CA HIS A 136 -6.44 7.31 -6.86
C HIS A 136 -7.37 7.91 -5.81
N ASP A 137 -8.26 8.82 -6.24
CA ASP A 137 -9.27 9.42 -5.38
C ASP A 137 -10.24 8.37 -4.83
N GLY A 138 -10.70 7.44 -5.69
CA GLY A 138 -11.54 6.33 -5.30
C GLY A 138 -10.87 5.41 -4.28
N ASN A 139 -9.62 5.03 -4.51
CA ASN A 139 -8.86 4.19 -3.57
C ASN A 139 -8.65 4.90 -2.23
N ALA A 140 -8.26 6.18 -2.22
CA ALA A 140 -8.08 6.93 -0.97
C ALA A 140 -9.38 6.95 -0.13
N LYS A 141 -10.52 7.27 -0.75
CA LYS A 141 -11.83 7.25 -0.09
C LYS A 141 -12.21 5.85 0.41
N PHE A 142 -11.94 4.82 -0.39
CA PHE A 142 -12.19 3.44 0.00
C PHE A 142 -11.33 3.02 1.21
N GLN A 143 -10.04 3.33 1.21
CA GLN A 143 -9.12 2.98 2.31
C GLN A 143 -9.58 3.62 3.62
N THR A 144 -9.88 4.92 3.63
CA THR A 144 -10.45 5.60 4.81
C THR A 144 -11.70 4.88 5.30
N LYS A 145 -12.65 4.60 4.39
CA LYS A 145 -13.90 3.94 4.77
C LYS A 145 -13.69 2.53 5.29
N ALA A 146 -12.77 1.78 4.67
CA ALA A 146 -12.44 0.42 5.06
C ALA A 146 -11.80 0.38 6.45
N TYR A 147 -10.87 1.29 6.76
CA TYR A 147 -10.28 1.39 8.09
C TYR A 147 -11.29 1.76 9.16
N GLU A 148 -12.17 2.74 8.93
CA GLU A 148 -13.26 3.08 9.86
C GLU A 148 -14.11 1.85 10.22
N LEU A 149 -14.56 1.13 9.19
CA LEU A 149 -15.40 -0.06 9.36
C LEU A 149 -14.63 -1.20 10.05
N MET A 150 -13.38 -1.41 9.67
CA MET A 150 -12.52 -2.45 10.24
C MET A 150 -12.27 -2.18 11.73
N THR A 151 -11.91 -0.95 12.12
CA THR A 151 -11.68 -0.56 13.51
C THR A 151 -12.93 -0.78 14.36
N GLN A 152 -14.10 -0.33 13.88
CA GLN A 152 -15.36 -0.58 14.58
C GLN A 152 -15.65 -2.07 14.78
N LYS A 153 -15.49 -2.87 13.72
CA LYS A 153 -15.71 -4.33 13.77
C LYS A 153 -14.70 -5.03 14.67
N MET A 154 -13.47 -4.57 14.70
CA MET A 154 -12.43 -5.10 15.57
C MET A 154 -12.75 -4.85 17.05
N ILE A 155 -13.23 -3.65 17.40
CA ILE A 155 -13.66 -3.33 18.77
C ILE A 155 -14.83 -4.23 19.20
N GLU A 156 -15.86 -4.38 18.36
CA GLU A 156 -16.99 -5.27 18.62
C GLU A 156 -16.55 -6.72 18.82
N ALA A 157 -15.67 -7.21 17.94
CA ALA A 157 -15.15 -8.58 17.99
C ALA A 157 -14.30 -8.81 19.25
N ASN A 158 -13.44 -7.85 19.63
CA ASN A 158 -12.60 -7.94 20.82
C ASN A 158 -13.44 -7.96 22.10
N LYS A 159 -14.47 -7.11 22.22
CA LYS A 159 -15.42 -7.15 23.35
C LYS A 159 -16.05 -8.54 23.50
N LYS A 160 -16.50 -9.14 22.39
CA LYS A 160 -17.09 -10.49 22.39
C LYS A 160 -16.06 -11.55 22.78
N TYR A 161 -14.87 -11.51 22.22
CA TYR A 161 -13.77 -12.42 22.53
C TYR A 161 -13.40 -12.36 24.02
N THR A 162 -13.19 -11.16 24.56
CA THR A 162 -12.83 -10.93 25.96
C THR A 162 -13.92 -11.45 26.90
N ALA A 163 -15.20 -11.18 26.61
CA ALA A 163 -16.31 -11.70 27.40
C ALA A 163 -16.33 -13.24 27.46
N GLN A 164 -16.02 -13.92 26.34
CA GLN A 164 -15.93 -15.38 26.29
C GLN A 164 -14.74 -15.92 27.10
N ILE A 165 -13.57 -15.29 27.00
CA ILE A 165 -12.40 -15.68 27.81
C ILE A 165 -12.69 -15.50 29.30
N LEU A 166 -13.31 -14.39 29.71
CA LEU A 166 -13.67 -14.18 31.12
C LEU A 166 -14.64 -15.24 31.64
N LYS A 167 -15.62 -15.65 30.82
CA LYS A 167 -16.52 -16.75 31.16
C LYS A 167 -15.77 -18.06 31.39
N LEU A 168 -14.78 -18.38 30.55
CA LEU A 168 -13.95 -19.57 30.72
C LEU A 168 -13.09 -19.51 32.00
N ILE A 169 -12.54 -18.35 32.32
CA ILE A 169 -11.76 -18.14 33.56
C ILE A 169 -12.63 -18.36 34.79
N ASP A 170 -13.83 -17.79 34.83
CA ASP A 170 -14.79 -17.98 35.93
C ASP A 170 -15.18 -19.45 36.10
N GLN A 171 -15.48 -20.14 34.99
CA GLN A 171 -15.77 -21.57 34.99
C GLN A 171 -14.61 -22.43 35.51
N ASN A 172 -13.36 -22.07 35.17
CA ASN A 172 -12.18 -22.77 35.66
C ASN A 172 -11.95 -22.55 37.16
N ASN A 173 -12.17 -21.34 37.65
CA ASN A 173 -12.00 -21.03 39.08
C ASN A 173 -13.05 -21.70 39.96
N LYS A 174 -14.29 -21.85 39.47
CA LYS A 174 -15.36 -22.57 40.20
C LYS A 174 -15.15 -24.08 40.32
N LYS A 175 -14.22 -24.66 39.54
CA LYS A 175 -13.86 -26.09 39.61
C LYS A 175 -12.73 -26.37 40.60
N LYS A 176 -12.10 -25.34 41.15
CA LYS A 176 -11.07 -25.44 42.19
C LYS A 176 -11.70 -25.20 43.56
#